data_AF-A0A430MB92-F1
#
_entry.id   AF-A0A430MB92-F1
#
_cell.length_a   1.000
_cell.length_b   1.000
_cell.length_c   1.000
_cell.angle_alpha   90.00
_cell.angle_beta   90.00
_cell.angle_gamma   90.00
#
_symmetry.space_group_name_H-M   'P 1'
#
loop_
_entity.id
_entity.type
_entity.pdbx_description
1 polymer ?
#
loop_
_entity_poly.entity_id
_entity_poly.type
_entity_poly.pdbx_seq_one_letter_code
_entity_poly.pdbx_strand_id
1 'polypeptide(L)'
;MPLKTRVGAAKILGLPNTTFEGLELEFCKASSKKRAPLPIVIFSPGFSSIRLFSSAQAQSLASQGNVVITVDHPYEGNVVEFPDGTVIYGASPSDINDEAAEKGVKVRSEDISFLIDQILEPSSLGGILDGFDTSKIFVYGHSLGGATSAQVAFNDGRVLGGLDFDGKLYGSVSEAGLDTPLFVVGADSTEEAASYFKGIMDKVNAAKMFLTVNGTKHMSFVDLPLVLSLLDFAPPGIETVIGTIDGKRMATITDDILGAVTSFLFKEKTQPLCQLEDNVEEAVVEERDFKRACH
;
A
#
# COMPACT_ATOMS: atom_id res chain seq x y z
N MET A 1 -15.31 -4.86 -10.03
CA MET A 1 -14.88 -3.49 -10.42
C MET A 1 -15.90 -2.91 -11.40
N PRO A 2 -16.16 -1.59 -11.38
CA PRO A 2 -17.01 -0.95 -12.40
C PRO A 2 -16.46 -1.11 -13.82
N LEU A 3 -17.32 -1.16 -14.83
CA LEU A 3 -16.93 -1.48 -16.22
C LEU A 3 -15.86 -0.51 -16.76
N LYS A 4 -16.03 0.79 -16.56
CA LYS A 4 -15.08 1.79 -17.08
C LYS A 4 -13.74 1.71 -16.36
N THR A 5 -13.76 1.42 -15.05
CA THR A 5 -12.53 1.15 -14.28
C THR A 5 -11.78 -0.07 -14.80
N ARG A 6 -12.47 -1.17 -15.11
CA ARG A 6 -11.86 -2.40 -15.69
C ARG A 6 -11.13 -2.10 -16.99
N VAL A 7 -11.80 -1.39 -17.91
CA VAL A 7 -11.24 -1.05 -19.22
C VAL A 7 -10.05 -0.11 -19.09
N GLY A 8 -10.15 0.92 -18.24
CA GLY A 8 -9.05 1.86 -18.00
C GLY A 8 -7.82 1.18 -17.37
N ALA A 9 -8.03 0.30 -16.39
CA ALA A 9 -6.98 -0.49 -15.76
C ALA A 9 -6.25 -1.39 -16.76
N ALA A 10 -6.99 -2.14 -17.58
CA ALA A 10 -6.41 -3.00 -18.60
C ALA A 10 -5.55 -2.23 -19.60
N LYS A 11 -6.06 -1.08 -20.07
CA LYS A 11 -5.34 -0.22 -21.01
C LYS A 11 -3.99 0.26 -20.47
N ILE A 12 -3.92 0.64 -19.20
CA ILE A 12 -2.66 1.10 -18.58
C ILE A 12 -1.61 0.01 -18.52
N LEU A 13 -2.05 -1.22 -18.27
CA LEU A 13 -1.17 -2.37 -18.16
C LEU A 13 -0.82 -2.97 -19.53
N GLY A 14 -1.34 -2.42 -20.63
CA GLY A 14 -1.19 -2.98 -21.97
C GLY A 14 -1.91 -4.32 -22.14
N LEU A 15 -2.94 -4.58 -21.33
CA LEU A 15 -3.69 -5.84 -21.29
C LEU A 15 -5.00 -5.72 -22.10
N PRO A 16 -5.58 -6.84 -22.57
CA PRO A 16 -6.90 -6.84 -23.19
C PRO A 16 -7.97 -6.19 -22.31
N ASN A 17 -8.89 -5.40 -22.88
CA ASN A 17 -9.96 -4.74 -22.12
C ASN A 17 -10.83 -5.69 -21.29
N THR A 18 -10.87 -6.97 -21.68
CA THR A 18 -11.64 -8.04 -21.04
C THR A 18 -10.91 -8.70 -19.87
N THR A 19 -9.63 -8.37 -19.60
CA THR A 19 -8.80 -9.02 -18.57
C THR A 19 -9.48 -9.06 -17.20
N PHE A 20 -10.21 -8.01 -16.82
CA PHE A 20 -10.85 -7.92 -15.51
C PHE A 20 -12.35 -8.29 -15.51
N GLU A 21 -12.92 -8.72 -16.64
CA GLU A 21 -14.37 -8.95 -16.77
C GLU A 21 -14.89 -10.11 -15.92
N GLY A 22 -14.04 -11.11 -15.63
CA GLY A 22 -14.36 -12.26 -14.78
C GLY A 22 -13.85 -12.16 -13.34
N LEU A 23 -13.20 -11.05 -12.96
CA LEU A 23 -12.67 -10.88 -11.61
C LEU A 23 -13.70 -10.22 -10.70
N GLU A 24 -14.03 -10.96 -9.64
CA GLU A 24 -14.93 -10.55 -8.57
C GLU A 24 -14.24 -10.74 -7.22
N LEU A 25 -14.49 -9.82 -6.30
CA LEU A 25 -14.07 -9.95 -4.92
C LEU A 25 -15.19 -10.64 -4.16
N GLU A 26 -14.84 -11.71 -3.44
CA GLU A 26 -15.78 -12.36 -2.56
C GLU A 26 -15.87 -11.59 -1.23
N PHE A 27 -17.08 -11.21 -0.86
CA PHE A 27 -17.34 -10.53 0.40
C PHE A 27 -18.26 -11.38 1.28
N CYS A 28 -17.89 -11.52 2.55
CA CYS A 28 -18.80 -12.05 3.55
C CYS A 28 -19.91 -11.02 3.84
N LYS A 29 -21.14 -11.50 4.08
CA LYS A 29 -22.20 -10.63 4.62
C LYS A 29 -21.76 -10.10 5.98
N ALA A 30 -21.80 -8.78 6.14
CA ALA A 30 -21.46 -8.13 7.40
C ALA A 30 -22.32 -8.71 8.54
N SER A 31 -21.65 -9.16 9.61
CA SER A 31 -22.35 -9.68 10.78
C SER A 31 -22.95 -8.52 11.58
N SER A 32 -24.22 -8.63 11.97
CA SER A 32 -24.90 -7.66 12.84
C SER A 32 -24.49 -7.75 14.32
N LYS A 33 -23.56 -8.66 14.67
CA LYS A 33 -23.06 -8.78 16.05
C LYS A 33 -22.13 -7.62 16.37
N LYS A 34 -22.34 -6.98 17.53
CA LYS A 34 -21.38 -6.02 18.09
C LYS A 34 -19.99 -6.67 18.19
N ARG A 35 -19.03 -6.10 17.49
CA ARG A 35 -17.61 -6.48 17.56
C ARG A 35 -16.84 -5.43 18.36
N ALA A 36 -15.68 -5.83 18.88
CA ALA A 36 -14.73 -4.85 19.37
C ALA A 36 -14.30 -3.93 18.21
N PRO A 37 -13.98 -2.65 18.49
CA PRO A 37 -13.43 -1.75 17.49
C PRO A 37 -12.19 -2.35 16.81
N LEU A 38 -12.10 -2.19 15.48
CA LEU A 38 -11.04 -2.77 14.65
C LEU A 38 -10.06 -1.67 14.20
N PRO A 39 -8.73 -1.95 14.20
CA PRO A 39 -7.74 -1.03 13.65
C PRO A 39 -8.03 -0.66 12.19
N ILE A 40 -7.61 0.54 11.79
CA ILE A 40 -7.79 1.06 10.43
C ILE A 40 -6.47 0.98 9.68
N VAL A 41 -6.52 0.41 8.48
CA VAL A 41 -5.42 0.38 7.53
C VAL A 41 -5.84 1.12 6.26
N ILE A 42 -5.04 2.09 5.83
CA ILE A 42 -5.34 2.91 4.65
C ILE A 42 -4.29 2.63 3.57
N PHE A 43 -4.75 2.31 2.37
CA PHE A 43 -3.91 2.11 1.19
C PHE A 43 -3.94 3.32 0.26
N SER A 44 -2.75 3.77 -0.14
CA SER A 44 -2.56 4.75 -1.22
C SER A 44 -1.90 4.07 -2.45
N PRO A 45 -2.51 4.14 -3.65
CA PRO A 45 -1.96 3.53 -4.86
C PRO A 45 -0.79 4.34 -5.44
N GLY A 46 -0.03 3.76 -6.36
CA GLY A 46 0.99 4.50 -7.14
C GLY A 46 0.41 5.61 -8.03
N PHE A 47 1.29 6.39 -8.65
CA PHE A 47 0.89 7.40 -9.63
C PHE A 47 0.15 6.75 -10.81
N SER A 48 -0.89 7.40 -11.34
CA SER A 48 -1.71 6.86 -12.44
C SER A 48 -2.40 5.52 -12.13
N SER A 49 -2.33 5.01 -10.90
CA SER A 49 -2.92 3.74 -10.47
C SER A 49 -4.28 3.96 -9.79
N ILE A 50 -4.94 2.86 -9.41
CA ILE A 50 -6.28 2.88 -8.80
C ILE A 50 -6.33 2.09 -7.51
N ARG A 51 -7.27 2.47 -6.64
CA ARG A 51 -7.55 1.83 -5.35
C ARG A 51 -7.77 0.31 -5.42
N LEU A 52 -8.17 -0.19 -6.59
CA LEU A 52 -8.53 -1.60 -6.80
C LEU A 52 -7.31 -2.51 -7.03
N PHE A 53 -6.12 -1.96 -7.21
CA PHE A 53 -4.88 -2.75 -7.37
C PHE A 53 -4.29 -3.25 -6.04
N SER A 54 -4.98 -3.05 -4.92
CA SER A 54 -4.64 -3.61 -3.61
C SER A 54 -5.85 -4.31 -2.97
N SER A 55 -6.77 -4.81 -3.80
CA SER A 55 -7.99 -5.45 -3.34
C SER A 55 -7.73 -6.78 -2.63
N ALA A 56 -6.81 -7.60 -3.12
CA ALA A 56 -6.46 -8.87 -2.48
C ALA A 56 -5.75 -8.64 -1.14
N GLN A 57 -4.81 -7.69 -1.10
CA GLN A 57 -4.16 -7.24 0.13
C GLN A 57 -5.20 -6.71 1.14
N ALA A 58 -6.14 -5.89 0.69
CA ALA A 58 -7.21 -5.37 1.52
C ALA A 58 -8.13 -6.48 2.06
N GLN A 59 -8.45 -7.48 1.23
CA GLN A 59 -9.24 -8.64 1.66
C GLN A 59 -8.49 -9.47 2.72
N SER A 60 -7.19 -9.71 2.52
CA SER A 60 -6.34 -10.42 3.48
C SER A 60 -6.26 -9.69 4.81
N LEU A 61 -5.91 -8.40 4.80
CA LEU A 61 -5.87 -7.55 5.99
C LEU A 61 -7.22 -7.50 6.72
N ALA A 62 -8.33 -7.42 5.97
CA ALA A 62 -9.67 -7.45 6.57
C ALA A 62 -9.97 -8.80 7.25
N SER A 63 -9.53 -9.92 6.66
CA SER A 63 -9.66 -11.25 7.26
C SER A 63 -8.89 -11.39 8.58
N GLN A 64 -7.83 -10.60 8.75
CA GLN A 64 -6.99 -10.55 9.95
C GLN A 64 -7.55 -9.63 11.06
N GLY A 65 -8.72 -9.03 10.84
CA GLY A 65 -9.40 -8.20 11.83
C GLY A 65 -9.08 -6.71 11.73
N ASN A 66 -8.87 -6.20 10.51
CA ASN A 66 -8.70 -4.77 10.25
C ASN A 66 -9.87 -4.21 9.44
N VAL A 67 -10.12 -2.91 9.56
CA VAL A 67 -10.86 -2.14 8.57
C VAL A 67 -9.85 -1.66 7.55
N VAL A 68 -10.09 -1.92 6.26
CA VAL A 68 -9.19 -1.49 5.19
C VAL A 68 -9.88 -0.50 4.28
N ILE A 69 -9.25 0.63 4.03
CA ILE A 69 -9.74 1.70 3.17
C ILE A 69 -8.74 1.90 2.04
N THR A 70 -9.15 1.64 0.79
CA THR A 70 -8.33 1.91 -0.39
C THR A 70 -8.79 3.20 -1.04
N VAL A 71 -7.83 4.08 -1.35
CA VAL A 71 -8.12 5.46 -1.78
C VAL A 71 -7.84 5.63 -3.27
N ASP A 72 -8.73 6.32 -3.97
CA ASP A 72 -8.44 6.88 -5.29
C ASP A 72 -8.12 8.36 -5.14
N HIS A 73 -7.17 8.83 -5.95
CA HIS A 73 -6.77 10.24 -6.04
C HIS A 73 -7.27 10.79 -7.39
N PRO A 74 -8.42 11.49 -7.45
CA PRO A 74 -8.99 11.99 -8.70
C PRO A 74 -8.02 12.89 -9.48
N TYR A 75 -8.13 12.90 -10.80
CA TYR A 75 -7.22 13.58 -11.75
C TYR A 75 -5.78 13.03 -11.79
N GLU A 76 -5.39 12.18 -10.85
CA GLU A 76 -4.11 11.48 -10.87
C GLU A 76 -4.28 10.01 -11.25
N GLY A 77 -5.16 9.29 -10.55
CA GLY A 77 -5.54 7.92 -10.89
C GLY A 77 -6.16 7.86 -12.29
N ASN A 78 -5.80 6.85 -13.07
CA ASN A 78 -6.15 6.83 -14.49
C ASN A 78 -7.64 6.83 -14.79
N VAL A 79 -8.43 6.25 -13.88
CA VAL A 79 -9.88 6.23 -13.97
C VAL A 79 -10.49 6.12 -12.57
N VAL A 80 -11.24 7.15 -12.18
CA VAL A 80 -12.01 7.17 -10.93
C VAL A 80 -13.49 7.27 -11.28
N GLU A 81 -14.26 6.26 -10.88
CA GLU A 81 -15.71 6.20 -11.08
C GLU A 81 -16.43 6.46 -9.75
N PHE A 82 -17.29 7.49 -9.73
CA PHE A 82 -18.11 7.91 -8.60
C PHE A 82 -19.46 7.17 -8.58
N PRO A 83 -20.15 7.11 -7.41
CA PRO A 83 -21.42 6.40 -7.29
C PRO A 83 -22.55 6.89 -8.21
N ASP A 84 -22.51 8.16 -8.64
CA ASP A 84 -23.46 8.75 -9.59
C ASP A 84 -23.14 8.41 -11.06
N GLY A 85 -22.07 7.65 -11.31
CA GLY A 85 -21.58 7.27 -12.64
C GLY A 85 -20.66 8.30 -13.28
N THR A 86 -20.35 9.40 -12.59
CA THR A 86 -19.35 10.38 -13.01
C THR A 86 -17.98 9.71 -13.06
N VAL A 87 -17.22 9.99 -14.12
CA VAL A 87 -15.87 9.45 -14.31
C VAL A 87 -14.87 10.58 -14.48
N ILE A 88 -13.84 10.54 -13.65
CA ILE A 88 -12.67 11.40 -13.76
C ILE A 88 -11.52 10.55 -14.31
N TYR A 89 -11.00 10.96 -15.46
CA TYR A 89 -9.77 10.40 -16.02
C TYR A 89 -8.59 11.22 -15.52
N GLY A 90 -7.49 10.55 -15.20
CA GLY A 90 -6.31 11.19 -14.64
C GLY A 90 -5.10 11.15 -15.57
N ALA A 91 -3.93 11.16 -14.95
CA ALA A 91 -2.64 11.22 -15.62
C ALA A 91 -2.30 9.90 -16.33
N SER A 92 -1.39 9.99 -17.32
CA SER A 92 -0.69 8.85 -17.90
C SER A 92 0.54 8.52 -17.05
N PRO A 93 0.99 7.26 -16.94
CA PRO A 93 2.24 6.93 -16.24
C PRO A 93 3.47 7.70 -16.73
N SER A 94 3.45 8.19 -17.97
CA SER A 94 4.50 9.04 -18.57
C SER A 94 4.58 10.47 -18.02
N ASP A 95 3.55 10.92 -17.30
CA ASP A 95 3.43 12.31 -16.87
C ASP A 95 4.16 12.58 -15.55
N ILE A 96 4.62 11.51 -14.87
CA ILE A 96 5.33 11.63 -13.59
C ILE A 96 6.75 12.16 -13.79
N ASN A 97 7.11 13.16 -13.00
CA ASN A 97 8.46 13.67 -12.80
C ASN A 97 8.61 14.09 -11.33
N ASP A 98 9.81 14.49 -10.90
CA ASP A 98 10.05 14.82 -9.49
C ASP A 98 9.14 15.96 -8.97
N GLU A 99 8.85 17.00 -9.78
CA GLU A 99 7.95 18.10 -9.39
C GLU A 99 6.50 17.62 -9.24
N ALA A 100 6.02 16.82 -10.20
CA ALA A 100 4.68 16.24 -10.16
C ALA A 100 4.54 15.26 -8.99
N ALA A 101 5.58 14.48 -8.69
CA ALA A 101 5.61 13.54 -7.59
C ALA A 101 5.59 14.26 -6.23
N GLU A 102 6.41 15.30 -6.07
CA GLU A 102 6.45 16.10 -4.83
C GLU A 102 5.10 16.79 -4.57
N LYS A 103 4.52 17.41 -5.60
CA LYS A 103 3.18 17.99 -5.52
C LYS A 103 2.12 16.93 -5.21
N GLY A 104 2.20 15.78 -5.88
CA GLY A 104 1.30 14.66 -5.68
C GLY A 104 1.35 14.15 -4.24
N VAL A 105 2.52 13.85 -3.71
CA VAL A 105 2.70 13.39 -2.31
C VAL A 105 2.14 14.38 -1.31
N LYS A 106 2.35 15.70 -1.53
CA LYS A 106 1.77 16.73 -0.67
C LYS A 106 0.24 16.65 -0.66
N VAL A 107 -0.40 16.72 -1.83
CA VAL A 107 -1.87 16.68 -1.97
C VAL A 107 -2.43 15.38 -1.42
N ARG A 108 -1.84 14.24 -1.80
CA ARG A 108 -2.24 12.91 -1.32
C ARG A 108 -2.14 12.81 0.19
N SER A 109 -1.14 13.42 0.82
CA SER A 109 -1.02 13.43 2.28
C SER A 109 -2.15 14.23 2.95
N GLU A 110 -2.53 15.37 2.36
CA GLU A 110 -3.67 16.18 2.80
C GLU A 110 -5.00 15.43 2.61
N ASP A 111 -5.16 14.69 1.51
CA ASP A 111 -6.34 13.86 1.23
C ASP A 111 -6.49 12.71 2.24
N ILE A 112 -5.39 12.04 2.61
CA ILE A 112 -5.43 10.99 3.65
C ILE A 112 -5.76 11.60 5.02
N SER A 113 -5.18 12.74 5.39
CA SER A 113 -5.53 13.42 6.64
C SER A 113 -6.99 13.87 6.67
N PHE A 114 -7.52 14.37 5.56
CA PHE A 114 -8.94 14.69 5.41
C PHE A 114 -9.82 13.44 5.55
N LEU A 115 -9.44 12.31 4.94
CA LEU A 115 -10.13 11.04 5.13
C LEU A 115 -10.14 10.62 6.60
N ILE A 116 -9.02 10.75 7.31
CA ILE A 116 -8.95 10.48 8.75
C ILE A 116 -9.88 11.42 9.52
N ASP A 117 -9.93 12.72 9.19
CA ASP A 117 -10.90 13.65 9.78
C ASP A 117 -12.33 13.14 9.59
N GLN A 118 -12.70 12.73 8.38
CA GLN A 118 -14.03 12.19 8.12
C GLN A 118 -14.30 10.91 8.91
N ILE A 119 -13.33 10.02 9.08
CA ILE A 119 -13.48 8.78 9.88
C ILE A 119 -13.66 9.09 11.37
N LEU A 120 -13.07 10.17 11.88
CA LEU A 120 -13.20 10.56 13.27
C LEU A 120 -14.52 11.27 13.58
N GLU A 121 -15.15 11.86 12.56
CA GLU A 121 -16.41 12.60 12.68
C GLU A 121 -17.62 11.65 12.60
N PRO A 122 -18.36 11.39 13.70
CA PRO A 122 -19.40 10.35 13.73
C PRO A 122 -20.59 10.58 12.77
N SER A 123 -20.74 11.79 12.25
CA SER A 123 -21.87 12.21 11.41
C SER A 123 -21.60 12.11 9.90
N SER A 124 -20.35 12.00 9.48
CA SER A 124 -19.91 12.14 8.07
C SER A 124 -20.19 10.90 7.21
N LEU A 125 -20.22 9.70 7.81
CA LEU A 125 -20.28 8.42 7.08
C LEU A 125 -21.54 7.58 7.41
N GLY A 126 -22.61 8.23 7.90
CA GLY A 126 -23.93 7.61 7.99
C GLY A 126 -24.01 6.33 8.84
N GLY A 127 -23.14 6.19 9.85
CA GLY A 127 -23.09 5.01 10.73
C GLY A 127 -22.24 3.83 10.21
N ILE A 128 -21.55 3.96 9.07
CA ILE A 128 -20.57 2.95 8.59
C ILE A 128 -19.39 2.78 9.57
N LEU A 129 -19.13 3.79 10.40
CA LEU A 129 -17.97 3.88 11.29
C LEU A 129 -18.15 3.20 12.64
N ASP A 130 -19.31 2.59 12.91
CA ASP A 130 -19.50 1.81 14.13
C ASP A 130 -18.52 0.62 14.14
N GLY A 131 -17.59 0.63 15.09
CA GLY A 131 -16.61 -0.45 15.27
C GLY A 131 -15.22 -0.18 14.70
N PHE A 132 -14.82 1.07 14.53
CA PHE A 132 -13.45 1.43 14.16
C PHE A 132 -12.64 1.84 15.41
N ASP A 133 -11.43 1.31 15.57
CA ASP A 133 -10.46 1.73 16.59
C ASP A 133 -9.60 2.86 16.01
N THR A 134 -10.06 4.08 16.23
CA THR A 134 -9.43 5.28 15.68
C THR A 134 -8.12 5.66 16.36
N SER A 135 -7.74 4.96 17.43
CA SER A 135 -6.41 5.07 18.03
C SER A 135 -5.35 4.25 17.31
N LYS A 136 -5.76 3.42 16.34
CA LYS A 136 -4.89 2.48 15.60
C LYS A 136 -5.05 2.67 14.11
N ILE A 137 -4.33 3.66 13.58
CA ILE A 137 -4.32 3.98 12.15
C ILE A 137 -2.94 3.70 11.58
N PHE A 138 -2.89 2.95 10.48
CA PHE A 138 -1.68 2.62 9.71
C PHE A 138 -1.93 2.98 8.25
N VAL A 139 -0.92 3.56 7.59
CA VAL A 139 -0.98 3.88 6.17
C VAL A 139 0.10 3.10 5.44
N TYR A 140 -0.26 2.45 4.34
CA TYR A 140 0.69 1.83 3.43
C TYR A 140 0.41 2.25 2.00
N GLY A 141 1.40 2.08 1.13
CA GLY A 141 1.18 2.33 -0.28
C GLY A 141 2.28 1.81 -1.16
N HIS A 142 2.00 1.85 -2.46
CA HIS A 142 2.92 1.44 -3.51
C HIS A 142 3.43 2.66 -4.27
N SER A 143 4.72 2.68 -4.60
CA SER A 143 5.32 3.74 -5.42
C SER A 143 5.07 5.13 -4.82
N LEU A 144 4.46 6.06 -5.57
CA LEU A 144 4.06 7.37 -5.02
C LEU A 144 3.12 7.28 -3.80
N GLY A 145 2.33 6.21 -3.71
CA GLY A 145 1.51 5.91 -2.54
C GLY A 145 2.32 5.48 -1.32
N GLY A 146 3.47 4.83 -1.53
CA GLY A 146 4.43 4.51 -0.47
C GLY A 146 5.08 5.78 0.09
N ALA A 147 5.51 6.68 -0.81
CA ALA A 147 5.98 8.01 -0.43
C ALA A 147 4.93 8.82 0.32
N THR A 148 3.66 8.72 -0.11
CA THR A 148 2.51 9.30 0.59
C THR A 148 2.39 8.76 2.01
N SER A 149 2.55 7.44 2.21
CA SER A 149 2.44 6.84 3.54
C SER A 149 3.47 7.39 4.53
N ALA A 150 4.72 7.58 4.07
CA ALA A 150 5.77 8.19 4.87
C ALA A 150 5.47 9.67 5.16
N GLN A 151 5.00 10.43 4.17
CA GLN A 151 4.67 11.84 4.35
C GLN A 151 3.46 12.05 5.28
N VAL A 152 2.46 11.16 5.24
CA VAL A 152 1.35 11.18 6.19
C VAL A 152 1.83 10.88 7.60
N ALA A 153 2.67 9.84 7.78
CA ALA A 153 3.24 9.51 9.09
C ALA A 153 4.10 10.65 9.68
N PHE A 154 4.65 11.51 8.81
CA PHE A 154 5.35 12.74 9.20
C PHE A 154 4.40 13.87 9.60
N ASN A 155 3.32 14.09 8.84
CA ASN A 155 2.42 15.24 9.01
C ASN A 155 1.32 15.00 10.06
N ASP A 156 0.90 13.75 10.27
CA ASP A 156 -0.31 13.41 11.00
C ASP A 156 -0.03 12.50 12.20
N GLY A 157 0.01 13.08 13.39
CA GLY A 157 0.30 12.37 14.64
C GLY A 157 -0.74 11.33 15.06
N ARG A 158 -1.83 11.14 14.29
CA ARG A 158 -2.81 10.06 14.51
C ARG A 158 -2.37 8.75 13.87
N VAL A 159 -1.43 8.79 12.92
CA VAL A 159 -0.94 7.62 12.21
C VAL A 159 0.22 7.00 12.99
N LEU A 160 0.13 5.70 13.25
CA LEU A 160 1.10 4.95 14.04
C LEU A 160 2.35 4.53 13.25
N GLY A 161 2.30 4.56 11.93
CA GLY A 161 3.39 4.17 11.06
C GLY A 161 3.06 4.24 9.57
N GLY A 162 4.11 4.28 8.75
CA GLY A 162 4.05 4.18 7.29
C GLY A 162 4.68 2.89 6.77
N LEU A 163 4.15 2.33 5.69
CA LEU A 163 4.83 1.30 4.89
C LEU A 163 4.89 1.69 3.42
N ASP A 164 6.11 1.72 2.91
CA ASP A 164 6.41 2.03 1.52
C ASP A 164 6.81 0.77 0.74
N PHE A 165 5.98 0.38 -0.21
CA PHE A 165 6.35 -0.59 -1.26
C PHE A 165 6.98 0.15 -2.45
N ASP A 166 8.31 0.15 -2.48
CA ASP A 166 9.15 0.55 -3.61
C ASP A 166 8.95 1.98 -4.13
N GLY A 167 8.65 2.93 -3.24
CA GLY A 167 8.48 4.35 -3.51
C GLY A 167 9.70 5.19 -3.16
N LYS A 168 10.18 6.00 -4.09
CA LYS A 168 11.10 7.10 -3.77
C LYS A 168 10.34 8.11 -2.88
N LEU A 169 10.91 8.50 -1.74
CA LEU A 169 10.35 9.54 -0.88
C LEU A 169 10.55 10.94 -1.46
N TYR A 170 9.56 11.79 -1.25
CA TYR A 170 9.53 13.21 -1.65
C TYR A 170 9.12 14.08 -0.46
N GLY A 171 9.30 15.39 -0.60
CA GLY A 171 8.88 16.36 0.41
C GLY A 171 9.71 16.31 1.69
N SER A 172 9.21 16.96 2.74
CA SER A 172 9.96 17.20 3.98
C SER A 172 10.38 15.93 4.70
N VAL A 173 9.63 14.83 4.57
CA VAL A 173 10.00 13.55 5.22
C VAL A 173 11.35 13.02 4.71
N SER A 174 11.71 13.30 3.45
CA SER A 174 12.99 12.87 2.87
C SER A 174 14.20 13.67 3.39
N GLU A 175 13.98 14.88 3.91
CA GLU A 175 15.04 15.79 4.37
C GLU A 175 15.14 15.86 5.90
N ALA A 176 14.00 16.04 6.58
CA ALA A 176 13.94 16.29 8.02
C ALA A 176 14.06 15.01 8.86
N GLY A 177 13.74 13.85 8.28
CA GLY A 177 13.63 12.59 9.02
C GLY A 177 12.25 12.38 9.64
N LEU A 178 12.09 11.28 10.39
CA LEU A 178 10.79 10.83 10.87
C LEU A 178 10.88 10.25 12.28
N ASP A 179 10.00 10.71 13.17
CA ASP A 179 9.88 10.24 14.57
C ASP A 179 8.75 9.20 14.76
N THR A 180 8.08 8.83 13.68
CA THR A 180 7.04 7.80 13.58
C THR A 180 7.62 6.55 12.89
N PRO A 181 7.20 5.32 13.26
CA PRO A 181 7.67 4.11 12.60
C PRO A 181 7.55 4.12 11.07
N LEU A 182 8.58 3.63 10.37
CA LEU A 182 8.62 3.50 8.92
C LEU A 182 9.18 2.15 8.48
N PHE A 183 8.45 1.48 7.60
CA PHE A 183 8.83 0.23 6.98
C PHE A 183 8.96 0.45 5.48
N VAL A 184 10.04 -0.04 4.87
CA VAL A 184 10.26 0.06 3.43
C VAL A 184 10.54 -1.33 2.87
N VAL A 185 9.87 -1.64 1.76
CA VAL A 185 10.08 -2.86 0.98
C VAL A 185 10.45 -2.44 -0.43
N GLY A 186 11.72 -2.55 -0.77
CA GLY A 186 12.21 -2.29 -2.12
C GLY A 186 12.05 -3.50 -3.03
N ALA A 187 11.91 -3.25 -4.33
CA ALA A 187 12.05 -4.30 -5.33
C ALA A 187 13.48 -4.87 -5.34
N ASP A 188 13.66 -6.02 -5.99
CA ASP A 188 14.99 -6.54 -6.35
C ASP A 188 15.72 -5.49 -7.19
N SER A 189 16.72 -4.88 -6.56
CA SER A 189 17.28 -3.60 -6.98
C SER A 189 18.79 -3.56 -6.83
N THR A 190 19.40 -2.59 -7.50
CA THR A 190 20.85 -2.39 -7.46
C THR A 190 21.30 -1.87 -6.10
N GLU A 191 22.59 -2.02 -5.78
CA GLU A 191 23.18 -1.46 -4.55
C GLU A 191 22.93 0.05 -4.41
N GLU A 192 22.83 0.78 -5.53
CA GLU A 192 22.51 2.21 -5.55
C GLU A 192 21.09 2.48 -5.01
N ALA A 193 20.09 1.73 -5.47
CA ALA A 193 18.72 1.86 -4.99
C ALA A 193 18.58 1.45 -3.51
N ALA A 194 19.28 0.40 -3.09
CA ALA A 194 19.33 0.01 -1.67
C ALA A 194 20.02 1.09 -0.81
N SER A 195 21.07 1.74 -1.32
CA SER A 195 21.78 2.81 -0.62
C SER A 195 20.89 4.04 -0.39
N TYR A 196 20.00 4.36 -1.34
CA TYR A 196 19.03 5.43 -1.16
C TYR A 196 18.13 5.18 0.06
N PHE A 197 17.53 3.99 0.17
CA PHE A 197 16.65 3.67 1.29
C PHE A 197 17.38 3.54 2.63
N LYS A 198 18.62 3.04 2.65
CA LYS A 198 19.48 3.10 3.86
C LYS A 198 19.69 4.55 4.32
N GLY A 199 19.97 5.46 3.40
CA GLY A 199 20.09 6.89 3.71
C GLY A 199 18.78 7.54 4.23
N ILE A 200 17.61 7.00 3.86
CA ILE A 200 16.33 7.37 4.48
C ILE A 200 16.24 6.80 5.89
N MET A 201 16.57 5.53 6.08
CA MET A 201 16.52 4.87 7.40
C MET A 201 17.41 5.57 8.43
N ASP A 202 18.57 6.10 8.04
CA ASP A 202 19.45 6.91 8.89
C ASP A 202 18.76 8.14 9.52
N LYS A 203 17.71 8.64 8.87
CA LYS A 203 16.91 9.79 9.32
C LYS A 203 15.65 9.41 10.10
N VAL A 204 15.38 8.11 10.27
CA VAL A 204 14.22 7.63 11.05
C VAL A 204 14.65 7.41 12.50
N ASN A 205 14.12 8.23 13.41
CA ASN A 205 14.37 8.18 14.85
C ASN A 205 13.35 7.32 15.61
N ALA A 206 12.61 6.48 14.89
CA ALA A 206 11.60 5.58 15.44
C ALA A 206 11.95 4.11 15.15
N ALA A 207 10.98 3.22 15.33
CA ALA A 207 11.11 1.86 14.84
C ALA A 207 11.19 1.86 13.30
N LYS A 208 12.17 1.18 12.73
CA LYS A 208 12.43 1.19 11.30
C LYS A 208 12.85 -0.17 10.76
N MET A 209 12.55 -0.40 9.50
CA MET A 209 13.05 -1.55 8.74
C MET A 209 13.06 -1.23 7.25
N PHE A 210 14.14 -1.60 6.59
CA PHE A 210 14.24 -1.66 5.15
C PHE A 210 14.60 -3.08 4.75
N LEU A 211 13.81 -3.66 3.85
CA LEU A 211 14.10 -4.94 3.21
C LEU A 211 13.93 -4.84 1.70
N THR A 212 14.55 -5.75 0.97
CA THR A 212 14.31 -6.02 -0.45
C THR A 212 13.67 -7.39 -0.63
N VAL A 213 13.01 -7.62 -1.75
CA VAL A 213 12.45 -8.95 -2.10
C VAL A 213 13.04 -9.41 -3.43
N ASN A 214 13.89 -10.43 -3.39
CA ASN A 214 14.58 -10.97 -4.57
C ASN A 214 13.61 -11.49 -5.63
N GLY A 215 13.90 -11.24 -6.91
CA GLY A 215 13.04 -11.66 -8.01
C GLY A 215 11.80 -10.78 -8.24
N THR A 216 11.66 -9.65 -7.53
CA THR A 216 10.57 -8.68 -7.76
C THR A 216 10.97 -7.56 -8.71
N LYS A 217 9.95 -6.85 -9.22
CA LYS A 217 10.05 -5.59 -9.92
C LYS A 217 9.01 -4.62 -9.37
N HIS A 218 9.02 -3.38 -9.85
CA HIS A 218 8.21 -2.31 -9.29
C HIS A 218 6.73 -2.67 -9.15
N MET A 219 6.14 -3.40 -10.11
CA MET A 219 4.71 -3.77 -10.07
C MET A 219 4.42 -5.09 -9.34
N SER A 220 5.40 -5.71 -8.68
CA SER A 220 5.19 -6.94 -7.90
C SER A 220 4.32 -6.70 -6.66
N PHE A 221 4.34 -5.48 -6.10
CA PHE A 221 3.73 -5.18 -4.80
C PHE A 221 2.25 -4.78 -4.84
N VAL A 222 1.60 -4.96 -6.00
CA VAL A 222 0.17 -4.76 -6.20
C VAL A 222 -0.47 -6.05 -6.70
N ASP A 223 -1.78 -6.12 -6.83
CA ASP A 223 -2.51 -7.35 -7.19
C ASP A 223 -2.21 -7.88 -8.61
N LEU A 224 -1.43 -7.16 -9.43
CA LEU A 224 -1.16 -7.51 -10.82
C LEU A 224 -0.59 -8.93 -11.02
N PRO A 225 0.48 -9.36 -10.29
CA PRO A 225 1.01 -10.72 -10.44
C PRO A 225 -0.06 -11.76 -10.09
N LEU A 226 -0.83 -11.55 -9.02
CA LEU A 226 -1.90 -12.46 -8.60
C LEU A 226 -2.99 -12.56 -9.68
N VAL A 227 -3.44 -11.43 -10.23
CA VAL A 227 -4.43 -11.40 -11.31
C VAL A 227 -3.93 -12.22 -12.50
N LEU A 228 -2.68 -12.04 -12.91
CA LEU A 228 -2.09 -12.78 -14.03
C LEU A 228 -1.99 -14.29 -13.76
N SER A 229 -1.57 -14.69 -12.56
CA SER A 229 -1.55 -16.11 -12.14
C SER A 229 -2.96 -16.72 -12.05
N LEU A 230 -3.98 -15.97 -11.64
CA LEU A 230 -5.36 -16.46 -11.58
C LEU A 230 -5.99 -16.62 -12.97
N LEU A 231 -5.59 -15.80 -13.93
CA LEU A 231 -6.05 -15.86 -15.31
C LEU A 231 -5.25 -16.85 -16.18
N ASP A 232 -4.21 -17.48 -15.62
CA ASP A 232 -3.24 -18.30 -16.36
C ASP A 232 -2.72 -17.57 -17.61
N PHE A 233 -2.41 -16.28 -17.44
CA PHE A 233 -2.03 -15.37 -18.53
C PHE A 233 -0.77 -14.60 -18.17
N ALA A 234 0.25 -14.70 -19.02
CA ALA A 234 1.47 -13.91 -18.93
C ALA A 234 1.84 -13.38 -20.32
N PRO A 235 1.70 -12.06 -20.59
CA PRO A 235 2.14 -11.51 -21.85
C PRO A 235 3.68 -11.55 -21.94
N PRO A 236 4.28 -11.72 -23.14
CA PRO A 236 5.73 -11.72 -23.29
C PRO A 236 6.38 -10.46 -22.70
N GLY A 237 7.43 -10.61 -21.89
CA GLY A 237 8.16 -9.51 -21.29
C GLY A 237 7.54 -8.98 -19.98
N ILE A 238 6.42 -9.53 -19.52
CA ILE A 238 5.77 -9.09 -18.27
C ILE A 238 6.68 -9.21 -17.05
N GLU A 239 7.62 -10.16 -17.06
CA GLU A 239 8.61 -10.36 -16.00
C GLU A 239 9.51 -9.14 -15.78
N THR A 240 9.66 -8.28 -16.79
CA THR A 240 10.38 -7.00 -16.64
C THR A 240 9.61 -5.97 -15.81
N VAL A 241 8.31 -6.17 -15.65
CA VAL A 241 7.37 -5.29 -14.95
C VAL A 241 7.02 -5.86 -13.56
N ILE A 242 6.77 -7.18 -13.48
CA ILE A 242 6.28 -7.85 -12.27
C ILE A 242 7.30 -8.79 -11.61
N GLY A 243 8.47 -8.97 -12.19
CA GLY A 243 9.47 -9.92 -11.70
C GLY A 243 9.15 -11.37 -12.05
N THR A 244 9.81 -12.29 -11.35
CA THR A 244 9.80 -13.74 -11.64
C THR A 244 9.07 -14.57 -10.57
N ILE A 245 8.64 -13.96 -9.47
CA ILE A 245 7.88 -14.66 -8.42
C ILE A 245 6.47 -14.97 -8.94
N ASP A 246 5.98 -16.19 -8.70
CA ASP A 246 4.59 -16.55 -8.96
C ASP A 246 3.62 -15.62 -8.22
N GLY A 247 2.54 -15.19 -8.88
CA GLY A 247 1.60 -14.23 -8.32
C GLY A 247 0.90 -14.67 -7.04
N LYS A 248 0.65 -15.97 -6.84
CA LYS A 248 0.08 -16.46 -5.57
C LYS A 248 1.11 -16.40 -4.45
N ARG A 249 2.37 -16.75 -4.75
CA ARG A 249 3.47 -16.59 -3.79
C ARG A 249 3.68 -15.12 -3.44
N MET A 250 3.68 -14.21 -4.43
CA MET A 250 3.83 -12.78 -4.19
C MET A 250 2.72 -12.23 -3.28
N ALA A 251 1.47 -12.69 -3.45
CA ALA A 251 0.38 -12.33 -2.54
C ALA A 251 0.66 -12.78 -1.09
N THR A 252 1.13 -14.02 -0.90
CA THR A 252 1.57 -14.51 0.42
C THR A 252 2.68 -13.64 1.01
N ILE A 253 3.70 -13.28 0.22
CA ILE A 253 4.81 -12.43 0.68
C ILE A 253 4.30 -11.07 1.17
N THR A 254 3.45 -10.40 0.38
CA THR A 254 2.90 -9.10 0.79
C THR A 254 2.02 -9.22 2.04
N ASP A 255 1.26 -10.31 2.16
CA ASP A 255 0.41 -10.58 3.33
C ASP A 255 1.22 -10.83 4.59
N ASP A 256 2.32 -11.58 4.50
CA ASP A 256 3.23 -11.84 5.62
C ASP A 256 3.88 -10.55 6.11
N ILE A 257 4.35 -9.70 5.19
CA ILE A 257 4.92 -8.38 5.52
C ILE A 257 3.89 -7.48 6.19
N LEU A 258 2.71 -7.32 5.57
CA LEU A 258 1.63 -6.48 6.11
C LEU A 258 1.13 -7.01 7.47
N GLY A 259 1.02 -8.32 7.62
CA GLY A 259 0.67 -8.99 8.86
C GLY A 259 1.70 -8.77 9.97
N ALA A 260 2.99 -8.78 9.63
CA ALA A 260 4.07 -8.50 10.57
C ALA A 260 4.05 -7.04 11.03
N VAL A 261 3.89 -6.08 10.12
CA VAL A 261 3.82 -4.65 10.44
C VAL A 261 2.58 -4.31 11.25
N THR A 262 1.41 -4.81 10.88
CA THR A 262 0.19 -4.58 11.67
C THR A 262 0.26 -5.24 13.06
N SER A 263 0.93 -6.39 13.18
CA SER A 263 1.18 -7.02 14.49
C SER A 263 2.10 -6.18 15.37
N PHE A 264 3.13 -5.54 14.78
CA PHE A 264 4.01 -4.62 15.48
C PHE A 264 3.26 -3.37 15.95
N LEU A 265 2.53 -2.72 15.04
CA LEU A 265 1.86 -1.43 15.29
C LEU A 265 0.63 -1.56 16.21
N PHE A 266 -0.20 -2.58 16.01
CA PHE A 266 -1.50 -2.66 16.68
C PHE A 266 -1.56 -3.60 17.88
N LYS A 267 -0.60 -4.54 17.96
CA LYS A 267 -0.56 -5.60 18.99
C LYS A 267 0.74 -5.59 19.80
N GLU A 268 1.66 -4.66 19.49
CA GLU A 268 2.98 -4.54 20.12
C GLU A 268 3.84 -5.81 20.03
N LYS A 269 3.60 -6.65 19.01
CA LYS A 269 4.35 -7.89 18.79
C LYS A 269 5.47 -7.66 17.78
N THR A 270 6.71 -7.65 18.25
CA THR A 270 7.91 -7.47 17.39
C THR A 270 8.33 -8.76 16.69
N GLN A 271 8.08 -9.93 17.30
CA GLN A 271 8.56 -11.22 16.81
C GLN A 271 8.29 -11.51 15.33
N PRO A 272 7.09 -11.22 14.76
CA PRO A 272 6.84 -11.45 13.33
C PRO A 272 7.79 -10.69 12.40
N LEU A 273 8.17 -9.46 12.74
CA LEU A 273 9.15 -8.69 11.96
C LEU A 273 10.59 -9.20 12.17
N CYS A 274 10.90 -9.70 13.37
CA CYS A 274 12.23 -10.26 13.65
C CYS A 274 12.50 -11.54 12.85
N GLN A 275 11.46 -12.34 12.60
CA GLN A 275 11.49 -13.61 11.89
C GLN A 275 11.11 -13.48 10.41
N LEU A 276 11.06 -12.26 9.86
CA LEU A 276 10.53 -12.05 8.52
C LEU A 276 11.37 -12.78 7.46
N GLU A 277 12.70 -12.71 7.52
CA GLU A 277 13.61 -13.44 6.60
C GLU A 277 13.55 -14.97 6.79
N ASP A 278 13.18 -15.45 7.99
CA ASP A 278 13.02 -16.89 8.23
C ASP A 278 11.73 -17.44 7.58
N ASN A 279 10.70 -16.59 7.46
CA ASN A 279 9.38 -16.97 6.95
C ASN A 279 9.19 -16.61 5.45
N VAL A 280 9.93 -15.61 4.97
CA VAL A 280 9.89 -15.10 3.60
C VAL A 280 11.27 -15.28 2.98
N GLU A 281 11.47 -16.42 2.31
CA GLU A 281 12.77 -16.80 1.72
C GLU A 281 13.31 -15.79 0.70
N GLU A 282 12.43 -15.04 0.05
CA GLU A 282 12.77 -14.02 -0.93
C GLU A 282 13.19 -12.69 -0.29
N ALA A 283 12.88 -12.48 0.98
CA ALA A 283 13.15 -11.22 1.67
C ALA A 283 14.60 -11.15 2.17
N VAL A 284 15.22 -9.99 1.99
CA VAL A 284 16.55 -9.67 2.51
C VAL A 284 16.45 -8.40 3.33
N VAL A 285 16.75 -8.47 4.62
CA VAL A 285 16.72 -7.31 5.51
C VAL A 285 18.03 -6.55 5.38
N GLU A 286 17.91 -5.35 4.84
CA GLU A 286 19.02 -4.44 4.58
C GLU A 286 19.36 -3.60 5.81
N GLU A 287 18.33 -3.22 6.58
CA GLU A 287 18.47 -2.45 7.82
C GLU A 287 17.26 -2.66 8.74
N ARG A 288 17.48 -2.69 10.06
CA ARG A 288 16.39 -2.66 11.05
C ARG A 288 16.84 -2.08 12.39
N ASP A 289 15.94 -1.34 13.03
CA ASP A 289 16.00 -0.97 14.44
C ASP A 289 14.58 -0.77 14.97
N PHE A 290 14.07 -1.73 15.74
CA PHE A 290 12.68 -1.68 16.21
C PHE A 290 12.48 -0.89 17.51
N LYS A 291 13.56 -0.38 18.13
CA LYS A 291 13.53 0.21 19.49
C LYS A 291 12.91 -0.71 20.55
N ARG A 292 12.76 -1.99 20.24
CA ARG A 292 12.15 -3.07 21.03
C ARG A 292 12.94 -4.35 20.78
N ALA A 293 13.02 -5.23 21.78
CA ALA A 293 13.73 -6.49 21.65
C ALA A 293 12.97 -7.48 20.75
N CYS A 294 13.73 -8.29 20.02
CA CYS A 294 13.26 -9.52 19.39
C CYS A 294 13.27 -10.64 20.44
N HIS A 295 12.16 -10.80 21.16
CA HIS A 295 11.92 -11.92 22.08
C HIS A 295 10.97 -12.93 21.45
#